data_AF-A0A1F9ZAZ2-F1
#
_entry.id   AF-A0A1F9ZAZ2-F1
#
_cell.length_a   1.000
_cell.length_b   1.000
_cell.length_c   1.000
_cell.angle_alpha   90.00
_cell.angle_beta   90.00
_cell.angle_gamma   90.00
#
_symmetry.space_group_name_H-M   'P 1'
#
loop_
_entity.id
_entity.type
_entity.pdbx_description
1 polymer ?
#
loop_
_entity_poly.entity_id
_entity_poly.type
_entity_poly.pdbx_seq_one_letter_code
_entity_poly.pdbx_strand_id
1 'polypeptide(L)'
;MVRRKKGTERRIAFERIEILFRLAEKQALAHNNARANRYAALAAKIGMRYNVRVPAEFKRRYCRACHAYLLPPASARVRVTRGHVIVTCLACGAVQRVPYRREQRAKRARGPGAAPP
;
A
#
# COMPACT_ATOMS: atom_id res chain seq x y z
N MET A 1 3.82 36.38 7.89
CA MET A 1 3.96 35.06 7.23
C MET A 1 4.34 34.02 8.27
N VAL A 2 3.46 33.06 8.59
CA VAL A 2 3.76 32.00 9.57
C VAL A 2 4.78 31.03 8.97
N ARG A 3 5.94 30.87 9.63
CA ARG A 3 7.02 29.97 9.18
C ARG A 3 6.51 28.52 9.26
N ARG A 4 6.36 27.85 8.13
CA ARG A 4 5.93 26.45 8.07
C ARG A 4 6.90 25.55 8.83
N LYS A 5 6.42 24.85 9.87
CA LYS A 5 7.17 23.82 10.58
C LYS A 5 7.13 22.51 9.78
N LYS A 6 7.96 22.43 8.72
CA LYS A 6 7.98 21.31 7.76
C LYS A 6 8.08 19.92 8.42
N GLY A 7 8.81 19.80 9.54
CA GLY A 7 8.93 18.54 10.27
C GLY A 7 7.62 18.09 10.92
N THR A 8 6.92 19.01 11.59
CA THR A 8 5.64 18.74 12.26
C THR A 8 4.54 18.45 11.24
N GLU A 9 4.50 19.21 10.14
CA GLU A 9 3.57 18.99 9.03
C GLU A 9 3.72 17.58 8.42
N ARG A 10 4.96 17.10 8.24
CA ARG A 10 5.23 15.75 7.74
C ARG A 10 4.77 14.65 8.69
N ARG A 11 4.97 14.83 10.00
CA ARG A 11 4.48 13.88 11.03
C ARG A 11 2.95 13.79 11.02
N ILE A 12 2.27 14.92 11.04
CA ILE A 12 0.80 14.98 10.97
C ILE A 12 0.29 14.39 9.65
N ALA A 13 0.98 14.65 8.53
CA ALA A 13 0.64 14.06 7.25
C ALA A 13 0.80 12.53 7.26
N PHE A 14 1.86 12.00 7.88
CA PHE A 14 2.06 10.56 8.03
C PHE A 14 0.93 9.91 8.85
N GLU A 15 0.61 10.47 10.01
CA GLU A 15 -0.49 10.01 10.87
C GLU A 15 -1.84 10.05 10.13
N ARG A 16 -2.12 11.14 9.40
CA ARG A 16 -3.35 11.26 8.59
C ARG A 16 -3.43 10.21 7.49
N ILE A 17 -2.32 9.93 6.80
CA ILE A 17 -2.26 8.90 5.76
C ILE A 17 -2.60 7.54 6.38
N GLU A 18 -2.02 7.23 7.55
CA GLU A 18 -2.25 5.98 8.27
C GLU A 18 -3.73 5.82 8.68
N ILE A 19 -4.32 6.86 9.27
CA ILE A 19 -5.74 6.87 9.65
C ILE A 19 -6.63 6.67 8.42
N LEU A 20 -6.38 7.38 7.32
CA LEU A 20 -7.18 7.27 6.10
C LEU A 20 -7.10 5.87 5.49
N PHE A 21 -5.92 5.24 5.49
CA PHE A 21 -5.79 3.88 4.99
C PHE A 21 -6.49 2.85 5.87
N ARG A 22 -6.46 3.00 7.20
CA ARG A 22 -7.25 2.16 8.12
C ARG A 22 -8.75 2.32 7.91
N LEU A 23 -9.22 3.55 7.67
CA LEU A 23 -10.62 3.79 7.31
C LEU A 23 -10.96 3.18 5.95
N ALA A 24 -10.06 3.27 4.97
CA ALA A 24 -10.23 2.63 3.67
C ALA A 24 -10.38 1.11 3.80
N GLU A 25 -9.57 0.48 4.64
CA GLU A 25 -9.66 -0.95 4.95
C GLU A 25 -11.02 -1.32 5.54
N LYS A 26 -11.47 -0.62 6.59
CA LYS A 26 -12.78 -0.84 7.20
C LYS A 26 -13.92 -0.73 6.19
N GLN A 27 -13.88 0.27 5.31
CA GLN A 27 -14.91 0.44 4.29
C GLN A 27 -14.83 -0.61 3.18
N ALA A 28 -13.63 -1.03 2.79
CA ALA A 28 -13.46 -2.09 1.80
C ALA A 28 -13.98 -3.44 2.33
N LEU A 29 -13.75 -3.73 3.62
CA LEU A 29 -14.31 -4.91 4.30
C LEU A 29 -15.84 -4.86 4.39
N ALA A 30 -16.42 -3.66 4.57
CA ALA A 30 -17.86 -3.44 4.53
C ALA A 30 -18.44 -3.36 3.11
N HIS A 31 -17.70 -3.80 2.08
CA HIS A 31 -18.08 -3.75 0.65
C HIS A 31 -18.35 -2.34 0.08
N ASN A 32 -18.01 -1.28 0.82
CA ASN A 32 -18.17 0.12 0.42
C ASN A 32 -16.96 0.61 -0.40
N ASN A 33 -16.75 0.03 -1.57
CA ASN A 33 -15.59 0.29 -2.43
C ASN A 33 -15.43 1.77 -2.82
N ALA A 34 -16.52 2.48 -3.09
CA ALA A 34 -16.47 3.90 -3.44
C ALA A 34 -15.84 4.76 -2.32
N ARG A 35 -16.22 4.49 -1.07
CA ARG A 35 -15.70 5.21 0.10
C ARG A 35 -14.26 4.80 0.40
N ALA A 36 -13.93 3.52 0.27
CA ALA A 36 -12.56 3.02 0.40
C ALA A 36 -11.61 3.69 -0.61
N ASN A 37 -12.03 3.77 -1.89
CA ASN A 37 -11.26 4.41 -2.96
C ASN A 37 -11.09 5.91 -2.69
N ARG A 38 -12.12 6.59 -2.19
CA ARG A 38 -12.03 8.00 -1.81
C ARG A 38 -10.98 8.22 -0.72
N TYR A 39 -10.96 7.39 0.32
CA TYR A 39 -9.97 7.50 1.39
C TYR A 39 -8.55 7.22 0.90
N ALA A 40 -8.35 6.17 0.09
CA ALA A 40 -7.05 5.87 -0.50
C ALA A 40 -6.54 7.00 -1.43
N ALA A 41 -7.42 7.60 -2.23
CA ALA A 41 -7.10 8.75 -3.07
C ALA A 41 -6.73 10.00 -2.25
N LEU A 42 -7.43 10.27 -1.15
CA LEU A 42 -7.07 11.36 -0.23
C LEU A 42 -5.72 11.12 0.42
N ALA A 43 -5.46 9.90 0.88
CA ALA A 43 -4.17 9.52 1.48
C ALA A 43 -3.02 9.71 0.50
N ALA A 44 -3.19 9.27 -0.76
CA ALA A 44 -2.19 9.47 -1.81
C ALA A 44 -1.94 10.96 -2.11
N LYS A 45 -3.00 11.78 -2.21
CA LYS A 45 -2.89 13.23 -2.41
C LYS A 45 -2.13 13.92 -1.28
N ILE A 46 -2.35 13.51 -0.02
CA ILE A 46 -1.61 14.03 1.14
C ILE A 46 -0.14 13.62 1.04
N GLY A 47 0.14 12.36 0.72
CA GLY A 47 1.50 11.85 0.54
C GLY A 47 2.27 12.62 -0.53
N MET A 48 1.64 12.89 -1.68
CA MET A 48 2.23 13.70 -2.76
C MET A 48 2.47 15.15 -2.32
N ARG A 49 1.49 15.79 -1.66
CA ARG A 49 1.58 17.20 -1.25
C ARG A 49 2.70 17.46 -0.23
N TYR A 50 2.85 16.59 0.76
CA TYR A 50 3.83 16.76 1.84
C TYR A 50 5.13 15.97 1.61
N ASN A 51 5.24 15.27 0.47
CA ASN A 51 6.33 14.35 0.13
C ASN A 51 6.60 13.34 1.27
N VAL A 52 5.52 12.74 1.78
CA VAL A 52 5.55 11.74 2.85
C VAL A 52 5.37 10.36 2.23
N ARG A 53 6.23 9.43 2.63
CA ARG A 53 6.15 8.04 2.18
C ARG A 53 4.93 7.37 2.82
N VAL A 54 4.16 6.64 2.02
CA VAL A 54 3.08 5.79 2.51
C VAL A 54 3.67 4.73 3.45
N PRO A 55 3.04 4.45 4.61
CA PRO A 55 3.48 3.40 5.53
C PRO A 55 3.65 2.05 4.82
N ALA A 56 4.62 1.25 5.27
CA ALA A 56 5.02 0.01 4.58
C ALA A 56 3.85 -0.98 4.40
N GLU A 57 2.97 -1.06 5.39
CA GLU A 57 1.78 -1.91 5.40
C GLU A 57 0.80 -1.58 4.27
N PHE A 58 0.62 -0.29 3.99
CA PHE A 58 -0.33 0.20 2.99
C PHE A 58 0.31 0.40 1.61
N LYS A 59 1.64 0.38 1.50
CA LYS A 59 2.37 0.64 0.25
C LYS A 59 1.97 -0.27 -0.94
N ARG A 60 1.44 -1.46 -0.64
CA ARG A 60 0.97 -2.46 -1.62
C ARG A 60 -0.56 -2.62 -1.66
N ARG A 61 -1.30 -1.89 -0.81
CA ARG A 61 -2.75 -2.00 -0.63
C ARG A 61 -3.54 -0.92 -1.38
N TYR A 62 -2.90 -0.20 -2.31
CA TYR A 62 -3.58 0.75 -3.18
C TYR A 62 -3.01 0.71 -4.59
N CYS A 63 -3.85 1.01 -5.57
CA CYS A 63 -3.44 1.10 -6.96
C CYS A 63 -2.67 2.41 -7.20
N ARG A 64 -1.52 2.35 -7.85
CA ARG A 64 -0.73 3.54 -8.19
C ARG A 64 -1.29 4.35 -9.36
N ALA A 65 -2.18 3.75 -10.16
CA ALA A 65 -2.78 4.41 -11.31
C ALA A 65 -4.08 5.13 -10.91
N CYS A 66 -5.08 4.39 -10.41
CA CYS A 66 -6.39 4.95 -10.06
C CYS A 66 -6.57 5.31 -8.59
N HIS A 67 -5.59 5.02 -7.73
CA HIS A 67 -5.68 5.24 -6.27
C HIS A 67 -6.81 4.47 -5.55
N ALA A 68 -7.38 3.45 -6.20
CA ALA A 68 -8.33 2.54 -5.57
C ALA A 68 -7.66 1.73 -4.45
N TYR A 69 -8.40 1.43 -3.38
CA TYR A 69 -7.95 0.53 -2.33
C TYR A 69 -8.00 -0.91 -2.85
N LEU A 70 -6.93 -1.67 -2.63
CA LEU A 70 -6.77 -3.04 -3.10
C LEU A 70 -7.01 -4.00 -1.94
N LEU A 71 -8.18 -4.62 -1.93
CA LEU A 71 -8.59 -5.68 -1.02
C LEU A 71 -8.82 -6.97 -1.82
N PRO A 72 -7.88 -7.92 -1.79
CA PRO A 72 -8.08 -9.24 -2.39
C PRO A 72 -9.12 -10.05 -1.59
N PRO A 73 -10.01 -10.82 -2.22
CA PRO A 73 -10.22 -11.01 -3.67
C PRO A 73 -11.16 -9.99 -4.33
N ALA A 74 -11.80 -9.12 -3.56
CA ALA A 74 -12.91 -8.27 -4.01
C ALA A 74 -12.52 -7.20 -5.05
N SER A 75 -11.41 -6.48 -4.84
CA SER A 75 -10.98 -5.35 -5.70
C SER A 75 -9.60 -5.55 -6.32
N ALA A 76 -8.91 -6.63 -5.95
CA ALA A 76 -7.58 -6.96 -6.45
C ALA A 76 -7.41 -8.46 -6.64
N ARG A 77 -6.72 -8.85 -7.72
CA ARG A 77 -6.29 -10.22 -7.97
C ARG A 77 -4.81 -10.36 -7.66
N VAL A 78 -4.47 -11.22 -6.71
CA VAL A 78 -3.07 -11.51 -6.34
C VAL A 78 -2.66 -12.84 -6.94
N ARG A 79 -1.55 -12.86 -7.66
CA ARG A 79 -0.90 -14.07 -8.18
C ARG A 79 0.55 -14.10 -7.72
N VAL A 80 1.00 -15.25 -7.24
CA VAL A 80 2.41 -15.46 -6.87
C VAL A 80 3.08 -16.26 -7.99
N THR A 81 4.14 -15.71 -8.56
CA THR A 81 4.93 -16.36 -9.62
C THR A 81 6.39 -16.43 -9.18
N ARG A 82 7.20 -17.32 -9.78
CA ARG A 82 8.61 -17.57 -9.42
C ARG A 82 9.42 -16.26 -9.28
N GLY A 83 9.48 -15.73 -8.04
CA GLY A 83 10.26 -14.55 -7.64
C GLY A 83 9.52 -13.21 -7.59
N HIS A 84 8.24 -13.14 -7.95
CA HIS A 84 7.44 -11.89 -7.87
C HIS A 84 5.97 -12.14 -7.47
N VAL A 85 5.42 -11.25 -6.64
CA VAL A 85 3.99 -11.16 -6.37
C VAL A 85 3.39 -10.15 -7.35
N ILE A 86 2.38 -10.58 -8.09
CA ILE A 86 1.66 -9.78 -9.08
C ILE A 86 0.30 -9.42 -8.48
N VAL A 87 0.06 -8.13 -8.26
CA VAL A 87 -1.21 -7.59 -7.79
C VAL A 87 -1.86 -6.85 -8.95
N THR A 88 -3.00 -7.34 -9.44
CA THR A 88 -3.76 -6.72 -10.52
C THR A 88 -4.96 -6.00 -9.94
N CYS A 89 -5.12 -4.72 -10.24
CA CYS A 89 -6.29 -3.95 -9.85
C CYS A 89 -7.47 -4.31 -10.75
N LEU A 90 -8.60 -4.72 -10.15
CA LEU A 90 -9.79 -5.07 -10.92
C LEU A 90 -10.56 -3.84 -11.41
N ALA A 91 -10.32 -2.65 -10.83
CA ALA A 91 -10.98 -1.42 -11.23
C ALA A 91 -10.40 -0.77 -12.49
N CYS A 92 -9.08 -0.88 -12.73
CA CYS A 92 -8.41 -0.21 -13.85
C CYS A 92 -7.45 -1.10 -14.65
N GLY A 93 -7.26 -2.36 -14.25
CA GLY A 93 -6.35 -3.29 -14.92
C GLY A 93 -4.87 -3.07 -14.62
N ALA A 94 -4.47 -2.02 -13.90
CA ALA A 94 -3.07 -1.77 -13.58
C ALA A 94 -2.44 -2.93 -12.79
N VAL A 95 -1.22 -3.32 -13.17
CA VAL A 95 -0.49 -4.45 -12.60
C VAL A 95 0.70 -3.95 -11.78
N GLN A 96 0.72 -4.30 -10.49
CA GLN A 96 1.85 -4.06 -9.60
C GLN A 96 2.67 -5.33 -9.43
N ARG A 97 3.97 -5.24 -9.68
CA ARG A 97 4.91 -6.36 -9.50
C ARG A 97 5.80 -6.08 -8.30
N VAL A 98 5.77 -6.99 -7.33
CA VAL A 98 6.57 -6.91 -6.11
C VAL A 98 7.58 -8.05 -6.14
N PRO A 99 8.87 -7.79 -6.43
CA PRO A 99 9.90 -8.81 -6.34
C PRO A 99 10.10 -9.25 -4.88
N TYR A 100 10.30 -10.55 -4.69
CA TYR A 100 10.74 -11.12 -3.41
C TYR A 100 12.03 -11.95 -3.57
N ARG A 101 12.87 -11.53 -4.54
CA ARG A 101 14.13 -12.22 -4.87
C ARG A 101 15.18 -12.11 -3.75
N ARG A 102 15.18 -11.03 -2.96
CA ARG A 102 16.12 -10.85 -1.84
C ARG A 102 15.84 -11.91 -0.77
N GLU A 103 14.57 -12.12 -0.46
CA GLU A 103 14.07 -13.09 0.48
C GLU A 103 14.38 -14.52 -0.01
N GLN A 104 14.21 -14.79 -1.31
CA GLN A 104 14.63 -16.07 -1.92
C GLN A 104 16.14 -16.32 -1.81
N ARG A 105 16.97 -15.30 -2.09
CA ARG A 105 18.44 -15.40 -1.93
C ARG A 105 18.82 -15.66 -0.48
N ALA A 106 18.22 -14.93 0.46
CA ALA A 106 18.45 -15.13 1.89
C ALA A 106 18.01 -16.52 2.38
N LYS A 107 16.90 -17.07 1.85
CA LYS A 107 16.47 -18.44 2.15
C LYS A 107 17.44 -19.48 1.58
N ARG A 108 17.93 -19.29 0.35
CA ARG A 108 18.94 -20.18 -0.27
C ARG A 108 20.27 -20.16 0.48
N ALA A 109 20.71 -18.98 0.93
CA ALA A 109 21.93 -18.83 1.73
C ALA A 109 21.85 -19.49 3.11
N ARG A 110 20.65 -19.60 3.69
CA ARG A 110 20.41 -20.22 5.00
C ARG A 110 20.37 -21.75 5.00
N GLY A 111 20.36 -22.40 3.83
CA GLY A 111 20.17 -23.85 3.71
C GLY A 111 18.74 -24.30 4.06
N PRO A 112 18.34 -25.54 3.70
CA PRO A 112 17.05 -26.09 4.09
C PRO A 112 17.05 -26.46 5.58
N GLY A 113 16.36 -25.69 6.43
CA GLY A 113 16.16 -26.03 7.85
C GLY A 113 16.22 -24.88 8.86
N ALA A 114 16.70 -23.69 8.49
CA ALA A 114 16.76 -22.56 9.41
C ALA A 114 15.37 -21.90 9.61
N ALA A 115 14.91 -21.84 10.86
CA ALA A 115 13.68 -21.15 11.24
C ALA A 115 13.79 -19.61 11.04
N PRO A 116 12.68 -18.92 10.70
CA PRO A 116 12.67 -17.45 10.68
C PRO A 116 12.78 -16.87 12.11
N PRO A 117 13.36 -15.68 12.29
CA PRO A 117 13.34 -14.96 13.56
C PRO A 117 11.93 -14.42 13.89
#